data_AF-A0A524N1P6-F1
#
_entry.id   AF-A0A524N1P6-F1
#
_cell.length_a   1.000
_cell.length_b   1.000
_cell.length_c   1.000
_cell.angle_alpha   90.00
_cell.angle_beta   90.00
_cell.angle_gamma   90.00
#
_symmetry.space_group_name_H-M   'P 1'
#
loop_
_entity.id
_entity.type
_entity.pdbx_description
1 polymer ?
#
loop_
_entity_poly.entity_id
_entity_poly.type
_entity_poly.pdbx_seq_one_letter_code
_entity_poly.pdbx_strand_id
1 'polypeptide(L)' 'MDVKLIPAKVMELLERNGALKFDDLYKRVKKSHSGFTEENLNTLLMKMEIQGLVKVYRIPKGKRRIELA' A
#
# COMPACT_ATOMS: atom_id res chain seq x y z
N MET A 1 -8.18 12.92 -12.96
CA MET A 1 -6.99 12.50 -12.19
C MET A 1 -6.90 10.99 -12.27
N ASP A 2 -5.79 10.44 -12.78
CA ASP A 2 -5.67 9.02 -13.15
C ASP A 2 -5.40 8.14 -11.93
N VAL A 3 -6.45 7.45 -11.47
CA VAL A 3 -6.39 6.36 -10.46
C VAL A 3 -5.35 5.28 -10.84
N LYS A 4 -4.96 5.20 -12.12
CA LYS A 4 -3.95 4.30 -12.67
C LYS A 4 -2.54 4.47 -12.08
N LEU A 5 -2.24 5.59 -11.43
CA LEU A 5 -0.88 5.87 -10.89
C LEU A 5 -0.69 5.44 -9.42
N ILE A 6 -1.75 5.07 -8.71
CA ILE A 6 -1.67 4.69 -7.29
C ILE A 6 -0.81 3.43 -7.05
N PRO A 7 -0.90 2.35 -7.86
CA PRO A 7 -0.02 1.19 -7.70
C PRO A 7 1.46 1.56 -7.82
N ALA A 8 1.83 2.35 -8.83
CA ALA A 8 3.20 2.82 -9.02
C ALA A 8 3.69 3.65 -7.82
N LYS A 9 2.81 4.47 -7.23
CA LYS A 9 3.15 5.21 -6.02
C LYS A 9 3.42 4.32 -4.82
N VAL A 10 2.64 3.24 -4.65
CA VAL A 10 2.86 2.26 -3.58
C VAL A 10 4.22 1.58 -3.77
N MET A 11 4.54 1.14 -4.99
CA MET A 11 5.84 0.53 -5.30
C MET A 11 7.00 1.50 -4.98
N GLU A 12 6.94 2.74 -5.48
CA GLU A 12 7.95 3.77 -5.21
C GLU A 12 8.17 4.01 -3.70
N LEU A 13 7.09 4.02 -2.91
CA LEU A 13 7.17 4.19 -1.46
C LEU A 13 7.84 2.99 -0.79
N LEU A 14 7.53 1.77 -1.21
CA LEU A 14 8.14 0.56 -0.66
C LEU A 14 9.59 0.39 -1.10
N GLU A 15 9.95 0.76 -2.35
CA GLU A 15 11.34 0.77 -2.83
C GLU A 15 12.21 1.71 -2.00
N ARG A 16 11.70 2.91 -1.69
CA ARG A 16 12.47 3.92 -0.95
C ARG A 16 12.55 3.67 0.56
N ASN A 17 11.52 3.10 1.15
CA ASN A 17 11.40 2.99 2.61
C ASN A 17 11.53 1.54 3.11
N GLY A 18 11.65 0.56 2.20
CA GLY A 18 11.50 -0.85 2.53
C GLY A 18 10.07 -1.17 2.98
N ALA A 19 9.96 -2.14 3.89
CA ALA A 19 8.67 -2.56 4.39
C ALA A 19 7.98 -1.47 5.23
N LEU A 20 6.71 -1.18 4.94
CA LEU A 20 5.90 -0.18 5.64
C LEU A 20 4.73 -0.82 6.37
N LYS A 21 4.30 -0.21 7.47
CA LYS A 21 3.02 -0.55 8.09
C LYS A 21 1.88 -0.01 7.23
N PHE A 22 0.74 -0.70 7.26
CA PHE A 22 -0.46 -0.29 6.51
C PHE A 22 -0.83 1.18 6.76
N ASP A 23 -0.91 1.60 8.02
CA ASP A 23 -1.31 2.97 8.39
C ASP A 23 -0.31 4.02 7.87
N ASP A 24 0.99 3.69 7.87
CA ASP A 24 2.05 4.58 7.40
C ASP A 24 2.03 4.70 5.87
N LEU A 25 1.82 3.59 5.17
CA LEU A 25 1.63 3.57 3.72
C LEU A 25 0.38 4.35 3.33
N TYR A 26 -0.75 4.13 4.00
CA TYR A 26 -2.00 4.84 3.77
C TYR A 26 -1.84 6.36 3.94
N LYS A 27 -1.26 6.81 5.06
CA LYS A 27 -1.02 8.24 5.30
C LYS A 27 -0.19 8.87 4.18
N ARG A 28 0.80 8.16 3.63
CA ARG A 28 1.65 8.65 2.55
C ARG A 28 0.90 8.70 1.21
N VAL A 29 0.12 7.67 0.87
CA VAL A 29 -0.66 7.64 -0.38
C VAL A 29 -1.78 8.67 -0.37
N LYS A 30 -2.48 8.82 0.76
CA LYS A 30 -3.58 9.77 0.95
C LYS A 30 -3.15 11.22 0.77
N LYS A 31 -1.93 11.59 1.16
CA LYS A 31 -1.39 12.95 0.96
C LYS A 31 -1.43 13.39 -0.51
N SER A 32 -1.32 12.45 -1.44
CA SER A 32 -1.33 12.73 -2.88
C SER A 32 -2.69 12.50 -3.54
N HIS A 33 -3.68 11.95 -2.81
CA HIS A 33 -4.98 11.54 -3.37
C HIS A 33 -6.10 11.85 -2.38
N SER A 34 -6.65 13.07 -2.46
CA SER A 34 -7.84 13.47 -1.71
C SER A 34 -9.03 12.57 -2.08
N GLY A 35 -9.63 11.91 -1.08
CA GLY A 35 -10.71 10.94 -1.27
C GLY A 35 -10.26 9.47 -1.27
N PHE A 36 -8.95 9.20 -1.22
CA PHE A 36 -8.44 7.84 -1.03
C PHE A 36 -8.72 7.35 0.39
N THR A 37 -9.36 6.19 0.50
CA THR A 37 -9.76 5.57 1.77
C THR A 37 -8.89 4.35 2.10
N GLU A 38 -8.96 3.88 3.34
CA GLU A 38 -8.31 2.63 3.74
C GLU A 38 -8.83 1.42 2.96
N GLU A 39 -10.12 1.41 2.62
CA GLU A 39 -10.73 0.34 1.83
C GLU A 39 -10.18 0.31 0.40
N ASN A 40 -9.88 1.47 -0.18
CA ASN A 40 -9.19 1.55 -1.46
C ASN A 40 -7.77 0.97 -1.37
N LEU A 41 -7.04 1.25 -0.27
CA LEU A 41 -5.72 0.67 -0.07
C LEU A 41 -5.78 -0.84 0.17
N ASN A 42 -6.76 -1.33 0.94
CA ASN A 42 -6.99 -2.76 1.14
C ASN A 42 -7.19 -3.48 -0.19
N THR A 43 -8.14 -3.00 -0.99
CA THR A 43 -8.45 -3.57 -2.30
C THR A 43 -7.24 -3.50 -3.24
N LEU A 44 -6.51 -2.38 -3.23
CA LEU A 44 -5.31 -2.22 -4.04
C LEU A 44 -4.21 -3.20 -3.64
N LEU A 45 -3.88 -3.30 -2.35
CA LEU A 45 -2.84 -4.20 -1.85
C LEU A 45 -3.19 -5.66 -2.10
N MET A 46 -4.46 -6.05 -1.94
CA MET A 46 -4.93 -7.39 -2.28
C MET A 46 -4.68 -7.72 -3.77
N LYS A 47 -5.00 -6.78 -4.67
CA LYS A 47 -4.72 -6.96 -6.11
C LYS A 47 -3.22 -7.07 -6.40
N MET A 48 -2.42 -6.20 -5.80
CA MET A 48 -0.96 -6.20 -5.98
C MET A 48 -0.32 -7.47 -5.41
N GLU A 49 -0.84 -8.01 -4.31
CA GLU A 49 -0.39 -9.27 -3.72
C GLU A 49 -0.71 -10.46 -4.63
N ILE A 50 -1.93 -10.52 -5.18
CA ILE A 50 -2.32 -11.54 -6.18
C ILE A 50 -1.42 -11.47 -7.43
N GLN A 51 -1.01 -10.27 -7.83
CA GLN A 51 -0.10 -10.05 -8.96
C GLN A 51 1.38 -10.35 -8.61
N GLY A 52 1.70 -10.68 -7.36
CA GLY A 52 3.06 -10.95 -6.92
C GLY A 52 3.95 -9.72 -6.85
N LEU A 53 3.37 -8.52 -6.68
CA LEU A 53 4.11 -7.25 -6.58
C LEU A 53 4.51 -6.91 -5.14
N VAL A 54 3.67 -7.30 -4.17
CA VAL A 54 3.88 -7.04 -2.74
C VAL A 54 3.54 -8.27 -1.92
N LYS A 55 4.06 -8.32 -0.70
CA LYS A 55 3.67 -9.29 0.34
C LYS A 55 3.05 -8.55 1.51
N VAL A 56 1.91 -9.03 2.01
CA VAL A 56 1.21 -8.45 3.16
C VAL A 56 1.26 -9.41 4.35
N TYR A 57 2.08 -9.08 5.34
CA TYR A 57 2.18 -9.85 6.58
C TYR A 57 1.23 -9.30 7.64
N ARG A 58 0.48 -10.19 8.28
CA ARG A 58 -0.16 -9.88 9.56
C ARG A 58 0.90 -9.91 10.65
N ILE A 59 0.96 -8.85 11.44
CA ILE A 59 1.79 -8.74 12.63
C ILE A 59 0.89 -8.59 13.87
N PRO A 60 1.42 -8.76 15.10
CA PRO A 60 0.60 -8.73 16.31
C PRO A 60 -0.29 -7.48 16.44
N LYS A 61 -1.38 -7.60 17.20
CA LYS A 61 -2.36 -6.54 17.45
C LYS A 61 -3.11 -6.08 16.18
N GLY A 62 -3.36 -6.99 15.25
CA GLY A 62 -4.14 -6.70 14.03
C GLY A 62 -3.45 -5.77 13.04
N LYS A 63 -2.16 -5.48 13.23
CA LYS A 63 -1.39 -4.60 12.33
C LYS A 63 -0.91 -5.40 11.11
N ARG A 64 -0.57 -4.67 10.05
CA ARG A 64 -0.07 -5.25 8.80
C ARG A 64 1.22 -4.58 8.36
N ARG A 65 2.15 -5.38 7.84
CA ARG A 65 3.41 -4.96 7.24
C ARG A 65 3.39 -5.33 5.76
N ILE A 66 3.72 -4.38 4.91
CA ILE A 66 3.72 -4.50 3.45
C ILE A 66 5.16 -4.33 2.98
N GLU A 67 5.63 -5.21 2.12
CA GLU A 67 6.93 -5.10 1.45
C GLU A 67 6.83 -5.51 -0.01
N LEU A 68 7.85 -5.18 -0.81
CA LEU A 68 7.96 -5.67 -2.18
C LEU A 68 8.20 -7.19 -2.18
N ALA A 69 7.55 -7.89 -3.11
CA ALA A 69 7.64 -9.33 -3.21
C ALA A 69 9.03 -9.84 -3.65
#